data_AF-A0A942IL31-F1
#
_entry.id   AF-A0A942IL31-F1
#
_cell.length_a   1.000
_cell.length_b   1.000
_cell.length_c   1.000
_cell.angle_alpha   90.00
_cell.angle_beta   90.00
_cell.angle_gamma   90.00
#
_symmetry.space_group_name_H-M   'P 1'
#
loop_
_entity.id
_entity.type
_entity.pdbx_description
1 polymer ?
#
loop_
_entity_poly.entity_id
_entity_poly.type
_entity_poly.pdbx_seq_one_letter_code
_entity_poly.pdbx_strand_id
1 'polypeptide(L)'
;DVESFHSTVEAEFFDLESFDSRKEFFRKVQAYQYFYNFVRPNFSKAGKTPLQIILEDRPYTSPEVLNFPVYDLDALFRQKMELPAIKSGDQYVHKLPDG
;
A
#
# COMPACT_ATOMS: atom_id res chain seq x y z
N ASP A 1 4.38 -6.96 -14.15
CA ASP A 1 5.70 -6.91 -13.51
C ASP A 1 5.64 -5.92 -12.36
N VAL A 2 6.50 -6.06 -11.35
CA VAL A 2 6.50 -5.21 -10.15
C VAL A 2 6.92 -3.78 -10.49
N GLU A 3 7.85 -3.59 -11.44
CA GLU A 3 8.27 -2.26 -11.88
C GLU A 3 7.13 -1.47 -12.52
N SER A 4 6.27 -2.13 -13.31
CA SER A 4 5.09 -1.46 -13.88
C SER A 4 4.06 -1.07 -12.84
N PHE A 5 4.00 -1.80 -11.72
CA PHE A 5 3.15 -1.41 -10.60
C PHE A 5 3.72 -0.17 -9.92
N HIS A 6 5.02 -0.15 -9.60
CA HIS A 6 5.67 1.01 -8.99
C HIS A 6 5.51 2.27 -9.83
N SER A 7 5.79 2.21 -11.14
CA SER A 7 5.64 3.38 -12.01
C SER A 7 4.20 3.91 -12.07
N THR A 8 3.21 3.02 -11.98
CA THR A 8 1.80 3.42 -11.94
C THR A 8 1.46 4.12 -10.63
N VAL A 9 1.87 3.56 -9.49
CA VAL A 9 1.61 4.16 -8.17
C VAL A 9 2.35 5.48 -8.01
N GLU A 10 3.57 5.59 -8.51
CA GLU A 10 4.32 6.86 -8.53
C GLU A 10 3.54 7.93 -9.28
N ALA A 11 3.19 7.67 -10.55
CA ALA A 11 2.54 8.65 -11.40
C ALA A 11 1.09 9.00 -10.99
N GLU A 12 0.31 8.02 -10.50
CA GLU A 12 -1.11 8.22 -10.18
C GLU A 12 -1.36 8.66 -8.73
N PHE A 13 -0.38 8.52 -7.83
CA PHE A 13 -0.56 8.83 -6.41
C PHE A 13 0.53 9.74 -5.87
N PHE A 14 1.79 9.30 -5.89
CA PHE A 14 2.87 10.05 -5.23
C PHE A 14 3.22 11.37 -5.94
N ASP A 15 3.13 11.42 -7.26
CA ASP A 15 3.42 12.63 -8.05
C ASP A 15 2.27 13.67 -7.99
N LEU A 16 1.05 13.23 -7.66
CA LEU A 16 -0.16 14.06 -7.70
C LEU A 16 -0.62 14.52 -6.31
N GLU A 17 -0.33 13.76 -5.27
CA GLU A 17 -0.81 14.02 -3.91
C GLU A 17 0.27 14.66 -3.04
N SER A 18 -0.13 15.68 -2.28
CA SER A 18 0.64 16.18 -1.14
C SER A 18 0.23 15.46 0.15
N PHE A 19 1.15 15.35 1.11
CA PHE A 19 0.90 14.74 2.41
C PHE A 19 1.30 15.68 3.53
N ASP A 20 0.31 16.16 4.28
CA ASP A 20 0.47 17.14 5.36
C ASP A 20 0.72 16.46 6.71
N SER A 21 0.40 15.17 6.83
CA SER A 21 0.69 14.39 8.04
C SER A 21 0.74 12.89 7.78
N ARG A 22 1.40 12.14 8.67
CA ARG A 22 1.40 10.66 8.65
C ARG A 22 -0.02 10.08 8.65
N LYS A 23 -0.92 10.65 9.46
CA LYS A 23 -2.32 10.18 9.54
C LYS A 23 -3.05 10.37 8.21
N GLU A 24 -2.85 11.52 7.57
CA GLU A 24 -3.49 11.85 6.30
C GLU A 24 -2.89 11.04 5.15
N PHE A 25 -1.57 10.83 5.14
CA PHE A 25 -0.90 9.86 4.27
C PHE A 25 -1.56 8.47 4.30
N PHE A 26 -1.68 7.85 5.47
CA PHE A 26 -2.28 6.50 5.56
C PHE A 26 -3.75 6.47 5.12
N ARG A 27 -4.51 7.55 5.36
CA ARG A 27 -5.90 7.65 4.86
C ARG A 27 -5.94 7.71 3.34
N LYS A 28 -5.07 8.52 2.72
CA LYS A 28 -4.97 8.62 1.26
C LYS A 28 -4.49 7.31 0.63
N VAL A 29 -3.50 6.64 1.22
CA VAL A 29 -3.04 5.33 0.74
C VAL A 29 -4.16 4.30 0.80
N GLN A 30 -4.96 4.26 1.87
CA GLN A 30 -6.10 3.34 1.98
C GLN A 30 -7.14 3.61 0.89
N ALA A 31 -7.46 4.89 0.64
CA ALA A 31 -8.39 5.28 -0.41
C ALA A 31 -7.85 4.92 -1.80
N TYR A 32 -6.56 5.17 -2.05
CA TYR A 32 -5.91 4.84 -3.31
C TYR A 32 -5.85 3.32 -3.54
N GLN A 33 -5.53 2.52 -2.52
CA GLN A 33 -5.54 1.06 -2.64
C GLN A 33 -6.94 0.55 -3.02
N TYR A 34 -7.99 1.11 -2.41
CA TYR A 34 -9.37 0.78 -2.75
C TYR A 34 -9.69 1.17 -4.20
N PHE A 35 -9.36 2.40 -4.61
CA PHE A 35 -9.53 2.84 -6.00
C PHE A 35 -8.79 1.93 -6.98
N TYR A 36 -7.52 1.61 -6.70
CA TYR A 36 -6.68 0.78 -7.55
C TYR A 36 -7.25 -0.61 -7.75
N ASN A 37 -7.75 -1.24 -6.69
CA ASN A 37 -8.25 -2.62 -6.72
C ASN A 37 -9.66 -2.76 -7.32
N PHE A 38 -10.53 -1.78 -7.06
CA PHE A 38 -11.96 -1.91 -7.34
C PHE A 38 -12.46 -1.05 -8.51
N VAL A 39 -11.79 0.07 -8.81
CA VAL A 39 -12.31 1.09 -9.75
C VAL A 39 -11.38 1.32 -10.93
N ARG A 40 -10.06 1.34 -10.70
CA ARG A 40 -9.06 1.67 -11.72
C ARG A 40 -9.05 0.64 -12.86
N PRO A 41 -9.33 1.03 -14.11
CA PRO A 41 -9.15 0.15 -15.25
C PRO A 41 -7.66 -0.07 -15.55
N ASN A 42 -7.25 -1.31 -15.74
CA ASN A 42 -5.91 -1.62 -16.20
C ASN A 42 -5.91 -1.88 -17.71
N PHE A 43 -5.55 -0.87 -18.51
CA PHE A 43 -5.56 -0.98 -19.98
C PHE A 43 -4.56 -2.00 -20.54
N SER A 44 -3.45 -2.26 -19.83
CA SER A 44 -2.56 -3.39 -20.17
C SER A 44 -3.19 -4.76 -19.95
N LYS A 45 -4.34 -4.81 -19.26
CA LYS A 45 -5.16 -5.99 -18.96
C LYS A 45 -6.59 -5.81 -19.51
N ALA A 46 -6.69 -5.33 -20.74
CA ALA A 46 -7.95 -5.15 -21.46
C ALA A 46 -8.96 -4.21 -20.76
N GLY A 47 -8.46 -3.25 -19.97
CA GLY A 47 -9.30 -2.25 -19.28
C GLY A 47 -10.01 -2.79 -18.04
N LYS A 48 -9.65 -3.98 -17.56
CA LYS A 48 -10.28 -4.62 -16.41
C LYS A 48 -9.67 -4.12 -15.09
N THR A 49 -10.47 -4.06 -14.04
CA THR A 49 -9.99 -3.80 -12.68
C THR A 49 -9.32 -5.05 -12.11
N PRO A 50 -8.42 -4.92 -11.11
CA PRO A 50 -7.86 -6.08 -10.42
C PRO A 50 -8.92 -7.05 -9.88
N LEU A 51 -10.04 -6.54 -9.34
CA LEU A 51 -11.16 -7.38 -8.93
C LEU A 51 -11.73 -8.19 -10.11
N GLN A 52 -12.01 -7.54 -11.25
CA GLN A 52 -12.53 -8.24 -12.42
C GLN A 52 -11.58 -9.34 -12.89
N ILE A 53 -10.28 -9.06 -12.91
CA ILE A 53 -9.25 -10.06 -13.30
C ILE A 53 -9.29 -11.27 -12.36
N ILE A 54 -9.40 -11.04 -11.04
CA ILE A 54 -9.48 -12.13 -10.06
C ILE A 54 -10.79 -12.91 -10.18
N LEU A 55 -11.92 -12.25 -10.40
CA LEU A 55 -13.21 -12.94 -10.53
C LEU A 55 -13.32 -13.73 -11.84
N GLU A 56 -12.59 -13.35 -12.89
CA GLU A 56 -12.50 -14.15 -14.12
C GLU A 56 -11.67 -15.43 -13.92
N ASP A 57 -10.57 -15.36 -13.17
CA ASP A 57 -9.73 -16.52 -12.87
C ASP A 57 -10.35 -17.40 -11.75
N ARG A 58 -10.97 -16.77 -10.75
CA ARG A 58 -11.55 -17.40 -9.55
C ARG A 58 -12.90 -16.76 -9.20
N PRO A 59 -13.99 -17.20 -9.82
CA PRO A 59 -15.32 -16.60 -9.66
C PRO A 59 -15.88 -16.60 -8.25
N TYR A 60 -15.41 -17.49 -7.38
CA TYR A 60 -15.88 -17.63 -5.99
C TYR A 60 -15.02 -16.90 -4.96
N THR A 61 -13.99 -16.18 -5.40
CA THR A 61 -13.16 -15.39 -4.49
C THR A 61 -13.97 -14.20 -3.95
N SER A 62 -14.02 -14.08 -2.62
CA SER A 62 -14.64 -12.92 -1.98
C SER A 62 -13.91 -11.63 -2.38
N PRO A 63 -14.60 -10.57 -2.83
CA PRO A 63 -13.96 -9.29 -3.15
C PRO A 63 -13.18 -8.67 -1.97
N GLU A 64 -13.55 -9.01 -0.73
CA GLU A 64 -12.86 -8.55 0.48
C GLU A 64 -11.38 -8.96 0.53
N VAL A 65 -10.96 -9.98 -0.23
CA VAL A 65 -9.54 -10.34 -0.32
C VAL A 65 -8.69 -9.25 -0.94
N LEU A 66 -9.27 -8.23 -1.58
CA LEU A 66 -8.57 -7.07 -2.12
C LEU A 66 -8.66 -5.83 -1.22
N ASN A 67 -9.42 -5.90 -0.14
CA ASN A 67 -9.62 -4.81 0.80
C ASN A 67 -8.63 -4.93 1.97
N PHE A 68 -7.34 -4.80 1.67
CA PHE A 68 -6.30 -4.96 2.69
C PHE A 68 -6.16 -3.68 3.52
N PRO A 69 -6.32 -3.73 4.85
CA PRO A 69 -5.99 -2.59 5.69
C PRO A 69 -4.53 -2.18 5.47
N VAL A 70 -4.32 -0.89 5.23
CA VAL A 70 -2.96 -0.34 5.09
C VAL A 70 -2.32 -0.29 6.47
N TYR A 71 -1.24 -1.03 6.63
CA TYR A 71 -0.50 -1.13 7.88
C TYR A 71 0.78 -0.32 7.85
N ASP A 72 1.05 0.31 8.99
CA ASP A 72 2.33 0.91 9.31
C ASP A 72 3.28 -0.20 9.79
N LEU A 73 4.04 -0.78 8.86
CA LEU A 73 4.92 -1.90 9.17
C LEU A 73 6.02 -1.53 10.17
N ASP A 74 6.50 -0.29 10.17
CA ASP A 74 7.49 0.18 11.13
C ASP A 74 6.90 0.26 12.54
N ALA A 75 5.67 0.79 12.67
CA ALA A 75 4.98 0.84 13.95
C ALA A 75 4.69 -0.58 14.47
N LEU A 76 4.22 -1.49 13.61
CA LEU A 76 3.99 -2.89 13.97
C LEU A 76 5.28 -3.61 14.38
N PHE A 77 6.37 -3.38 13.64
CA PHE A 77 7.68 -3.95 13.96
C PHE A 77 8.17 -3.46 15.33
N ARG A 78 8.06 -2.16 15.60
CA ARG A 78 8.46 -1.58 16.89
C ARG A 78 7.62 -2.10 18.03
N GLN A 79 6.31 -2.20 17.84
CA GLN A 79 5.41 -2.79 18.81
C GLN A 79 5.82 -4.24 19.11
N LYS A 80 6.10 -5.04 18.07
CA LYS A 80 6.52 -6.44 18.22
C LYS A 80 7.86 -6.58 18.94
N MET A 81 8.77 -5.63 18.73
CA MET A 81 10.12 -5.63 19.31
C MET A 81 10.22 -4.81 20.60
N GLU A 82 9.10 -4.31 21.14
CA GLU A 82 9.05 -3.44 22.32
C GLU A 82 9.97 -2.21 22.22
N LEU A 83 10.16 -1.69 21.00
CA LEU A 83 11.03 -0.55 20.71
C LEU A 83 10.32 0.79 20.96
N PRO A 84 11.04 1.83 21.38
CA PRO A 84 10.45 3.16 21.55
C PRO A 84 9.96 3.74 20.22
N ALA A 85 8.95 4.62 20.31
CA ALA A 85 8.46 5.39 19.17
C ALA A 85 9.55 6.32 18.63
N ILE A 86 9.59 6.48 17.30
CA ILE A 86 10.49 7.43 16.65
C ILE A 86 10.00 8.85 16.96
N LYS A 87 10.89 9.71 17.48
CA LYS A 87 10.63 11.15 17.54
C LYS A 87 10.91 11.75 16.15
N SER A 88 10.06 12.66 15.71
CA SER A 88 10.18 13.34 14.40
C SER A 88 11.61 13.85 14.17
N GLY A 89 12.27 13.36 13.12
CA GLY A 89 13.62 13.78 12.72
C GLY A 89 14.67 12.67 12.68
N ASP A 90 14.46 11.54 13.37
CA ASP A 90 15.46 10.48 13.47
C ASP A 90 15.16 9.32 12.51
N GLN A 91 16.03 9.12 11.51
CA GLN A 91 16.13 7.81 10.84
C GLN A 91 16.80 6.83 11.80
N TYR A 92 16.00 5.97 12.43
CA TYR A 92 16.53 4.93 13.31
C TYR A 92 17.05 3.76 12.45
N VAL A 93 18.36 3.77 12.14
CA VAL A 93 19.04 2.60 11.58
C VAL A 93 19.31 1.63 12.71
N HIS A 94 18.57 0.52 12.77
CA HIS A 94 18.88 -0.55 13.71
C HIS A 94 20.22 -1.17 13.31
N LYS A 95 21.26 -1.02 14.17
CA LYS A 95 22.41 -1.91 14.09
C LYS A 95 21.91 -3.31 14.44
N LEU A 96 22.07 -4.25 13.50
CA LEU A 96 21.79 -5.66 13.73
C LEU A 96 22.50 -6.09 15.03
N PRO A 97 21.87 -6.91 15.88
CA PRO A 97 22.56 -7.47 17.03
C PRO A 97 23.80 -8.22 16.56
N ASP A 98 24.90 -8.07 17.29
CA ASP A 98 26.10 -8.87 17.06
C ASP A 98 25.72 -10.35 17.16
N GLY A 99 25.95 -11.09 16.08
CA GLY A 99 25.66 -12.52 15.97
C GLY A 99 26.61 -13.40 16.77
#